data_AF-A0A6N1YEP2-F1
#
_entry.id   AF-A0A6N1YEP2-F1
#
_cell.length_a   1.000
_cell.length_b   1.000
_cell.length_c   1.000
_cell.angle_alpha   90.00
_cell.angle_beta   90.00
_cell.angle_gamma   90.00
#
_symmetry.space_group_name_H-M   'P 1'
#
loop_
_entity.id
_entity.type
_entity.pdbx_description
1 polymer ?
#
loop_
_entity_poly.entity_id
_entity_poly.type
_entity_poly.pdbx_seq_one_letter_code
_entity_poly.pdbx_strand_id
1 'polypeptide(L)'
;MFESLVKRLLQGEFICEITDEASFQYLQNPENLFQVEDYLQRLNYRLASTQNKLSFYAAYIEIDNAARQDIRKVFQQFRLELHPVVEWLDMMMACLKQDTVLSPGDTLAFSSLLQVIENNQALADRLQAFAKFKDFTSNEDSIKGRLEKLLSTLQKWGYLPGQPHINFNLKTSLFL
;
A
#
# COMPACT_ATOMS: atom_id res chain seq x y z
N MET A 1 -12.95 -4.38 -18.80
CA MET A 1 -12.33 -5.23 -17.76
C MET A 1 -10.93 -5.66 -18.17
N PHE A 2 -10.77 -6.40 -19.26
CA PHE A 2 -9.46 -6.87 -19.76
C PHE A 2 -8.38 -5.77 -19.84
N GLU A 3 -8.63 -4.71 -20.61
CA GLU A 3 -7.64 -3.66 -20.86
C GLU A 3 -7.16 -2.97 -19.57
N SER A 4 -8.11 -2.59 -18.70
CA SER A 4 -7.80 -1.94 -17.42
C SER A 4 -7.02 -2.85 -16.48
N LEU A 5 -7.36 -4.14 -16.45
CA LEU A 5 -6.67 -5.14 -15.64
C LEU A 5 -5.22 -5.34 -16.11
N VAL A 6 -5.02 -5.55 -17.41
CA VAL A 6 -3.68 -5.73 -17.99
C VAL A 6 -2.81 -4.49 -17.76
N LYS A 7 -3.34 -3.28 -17.94
CA LYS A 7 -2.60 -2.04 -17.67
C LYS A 7 -2.09 -1.98 -16.23
N ARG A 8 -2.93 -2.34 -15.25
CA ARG A 8 -2.56 -2.36 -13.83
C ARG A 8 -1.54 -3.44 -13.49
N LEU A 9 -1.70 -4.64 -14.06
CA LEU A 9 -0.72 -5.71 -13.94
C LEU A 9 0.66 -5.28 -14.46
N LEU A 10 0.71 -4.62 -15.62
CA LEU A 10 1.96 -4.10 -16.19
C LEU A 10 2.56 -2.92 -15.38
N GLN A 11 1.75 -2.23 -14.58
CA GLN A 11 2.21 -1.25 -13.61
C GLN A 11 2.77 -1.89 -12.32
N GLY A 12 2.76 -3.22 -12.23
CA GLY A 12 3.24 -3.97 -11.07
C GLY A 12 2.21 -4.10 -9.95
N GLU A 13 0.94 -3.79 -10.21
CA GLU A 13 -0.10 -3.94 -9.20
C GLU A 13 -0.48 -5.41 -8.94
N PHE A 14 -0.82 -5.69 -7.69
CA PHE A 14 -1.42 -6.95 -7.27
C PHE A 14 -2.94 -6.87 -7.35
N ILE A 15 -3.55 -7.93 -7.88
CA ILE A 15 -5.00 -8.06 -8.03
C ILE A 15 -5.47 -9.08 -7.01
N CYS A 16 -6.20 -8.63 -5.99
CA CYS A 16 -6.71 -9.48 -4.91
C CYS A 16 -8.19 -9.20 -4.63
N GLU A 17 -8.88 -10.21 -4.10
CA GLU A 17 -10.33 -10.17 -3.84
C GLU A 17 -10.76 -8.99 -2.95
N ILE A 18 -9.92 -8.64 -1.96
CA ILE A 18 -10.26 -7.61 -0.97
C ILE A 18 -10.23 -6.20 -1.57
N THR A 19 -9.25 -5.90 -2.42
CA THR A 19 -9.09 -4.54 -2.98
C THR A 19 -9.70 -4.37 -4.36
N ASP A 20 -9.93 -5.48 -5.07
CA ASP A 20 -10.50 -5.51 -6.41
C ASP A 20 -11.16 -6.87 -6.68
N GLU A 21 -12.29 -7.10 -6.02
CA GLU A 21 -13.12 -8.29 -6.17
C GLU A 21 -13.48 -8.55 -7.64
N ALA A 22 -13.86 -7.50 -8.39
CA ALA A 22 -14.33 -7.63 -9.76
C ALA A 22 -13.24 -8.17 -10.70
N SER A 23 -12.02 -7.63 -10.64
CA SER A 23 -10.92 -8.14 -11.48
C SER A 23 -10.41 -9.48 -10.98
N PHE A 24 -10.43 -9.72 -9.67
CA PHE A 24 -10.05 -11.02 -9.11
C PHE A 24 -11.00 -12.12 -9.59
N GLN A 25 -12.31 -11.91 -9.51
CA GLN A 25 -13.32 -12.83 -10.03
C GLN A 25 -13.25 -12.97 -11.55
N TYR A 26 -12.92 -11.90 -12.27
CA TYR A 26 -12.69 -11.97 -13.72
C TYR A 26 -11.57 -12.96 -14.09
N LEU A 27 -10.48 -12.99 -13.31
CA LEU A 27 -9.36 -13.93 -13.47
C LEU A 27 -9.66 -15.35 -13.00
N GLN A 28 -10.75 -15.59 -12.25
CA GLN A 28 -11.16 -16.96 -11.91
C GLN A 28 -11.75 -17.71 -13.11
N ASN A 29 -12.20 -17.01 -14.15
CA ASN A 29 -12.65 -17.63 -15.38
C ASN A 29 -11.42 -18.09 -16.22
N PRO A 30 -11.31 -19.38 -16.57
CA PRO A 30 -10.16 -19.90 -17.31
C PRO A 30 -9.92 -19.26 -18.68
N GLU A 31 -10.97 -18.88 -19.40
CA GLU A 31 -10.84 -18.23 -20.72
C GLU A 31 -10.28 -16.81 -20.59
N ASN A 32 -10.75 -16.06 -19.59
CA ASN A 32 -10.23 -14.72 -19.30
C ASN A 32 -8.78 -14.79 -18.82
N LEU A 33 -8.46 -15.74 -17.93
CA LEU A 33 -7.11 -15.98 -17.45
C LEU A 33 -6.16 -16.28 -18.61
N PHE A 34 -6.56 -17.17 -19.52
CA PHE A 34 -5.77 -17.50 -20.70
C PHE A 34 -5.53 -16.28 -21.59
N GLN A 35 -6.55 -15.46 -21.85
CA GLN A 35 -6.39 -14.24 -22.66
C GLN A 35 -5.42 -13.25 -22.01
N VAL A 36 -5.47 -13.09 -20.68
CA VAL A 36 -4.57 -12.19 -19.94
C VAL A 36 -3.14 -12.72 -19.98
N GLU A 37 -2.95 -14.02 -19.73
CA GLU A 37 -1.66 -14.69 -19.82
C GLU A 37 -1.04 -14.54 -21.22
N ASP A 38 -1.78 -14.86 -22.28
CA ASP A 38 -1.30 -14.78 -23.67
C ASP A 38 -0.86 -13.36 -24.03
N TYR A 39 -1.61 -12.34 -23.60
CA TYR A 39 -1.22 -10.95 -23.85
C TYR A 39 0.05 -10.56 -23.08
N LEU A 40 0.16 -10.94 -21.80
CA LEU A 40 1.36 -10.66 -20.99
C LEU A 40 2.61 -11.35 -21.56
N GLN A 41 2.47 -12.58 -22.05
CA GLN A 41 3.59 -13.35 -22.63
C GLN A 41 4.21 -12.64 -23.84
N ARG A 42 3.39 -11.99 -24.68
CA ARG A 42 3.87 -11.16 -25.81
C ARG A 42 4.74 -9.97 -25.36
N LEU A 43 4.66 -9.59 -24.09
CA LEU A 43 5.40 -8.49 -23.48
C LEU A 43 6.52 -8.98 -22.55
N ASN A 44 6.90 -10.27 -22.59
CA ASN A 44 7.88 -10.90 -21.71
C ASN A 44 7.45 -10.95 -20.22
N TYR A 45 6.14 -11.00 -19.97
CA TYR A 45 5.56 -11.21 -18.64
C TYR A 45 4.74 -12.51 -18.58
N ARG A 46 4.54 -13.04 -17.39
CA ARG A 46 3.58 -14.09 -17.07
C ARG A 46 2.67 -13.64 -15.95
N LEU A 47 1.43 -14.12 -15.91
CA LEU A 47 0.55 -13.97 -14.76
C LEU A 47 0.99 -14.98 -13.70
N ALA A 48 1.41 -14.46 -12.55
CA ALA A 48 1.78 -15.24 -11.39
C ALA A 48 0.73 -15.06 -10.27
N SER A 49 0.71 -16.01 -9.33
CA SER A 49 -0.07 -15.90 -8.10
C SER A 49 0.86 -15.94 -6.88
N THR A 50 0.46 -15.28 -5.80
CA THR A 50 1.13 -15.42 -4.50
C THR A 50 1.08 -16.88 -4.02
N GLN A 51 1.99 -17.27 -3.10
CA GLN A 51 2.04 -18.66 -2.59
C GLN A 51 0.72 -19.11 -1.94
N ASN A 52 0.04 -18.19 -1.25
CA ASN A 52 -1.27 -18.40 -0.64
C ASN A 52 -2.45 -18.24 -1.63
N LYS A 53 -2.18 -17.95 -2.90
CA LYS A 53 -3.16 -17.74 -3.99
C LYS A 53 -4.19 -16.62 -3.73
N LEU A 54 -3.88 -15.69 -2.83
CA LEU A 54 -4.78 -14.57 -2.52
C LEU A 54 -4.67 -13.42 -3.53
N SER A 55 -3.62 -13.38 -4.36
CA SER A 55 -3.40 -12.31 -5.31
C SER A 55 -2.75 -12.79 -6.61
N PHE A 56 -3.08 -12.14 -7.72
CA PHE A 56 -2.38 -12.25 -9.02
C PHE A 56 -1.49 -11.03 -9.28
N TYR A 57 -0.40 -11.22 -10.02
CA TYR A 57 0.52 -10.14 -10.42
C TYR A 57 1.26 -10.51 -11.71
N ALA A 58 1.78 -9.52 -12.45
CA ALA A 58 2.65 -9.79 -13.59
C ALA A 58 4.10 -9.98 -13.14
N ALA A 59 4.74 -11.04 -13.60
CA ALA A 59 6.15 -11.33 -13.34
C ALA A 59 6.91 -11.44 -14.67
N TYR A 60 8.16 -11.00 -14.72
CA TYR A 60 9.00 -11.25 -15.89
C TYR A 60 9.20 -12.75 -16.13
N ILE A 61 9.14 -13.19 -17.39
CA ILE A 61 9.49 -14.56 -17.78
C ILE A 61 11.00 -14.73 -17.69
N GLU A 62 11.74 -13.80 -18.28
CA GLU A 62 13.20 -13.74 -18.24
C GLU A 62 13.68 -12.42 -17.64
N ILE A 63 14.70 -12.50 -16.77
CA ILE A 63 15.29 -11.32 -16.12
C ILE A 63 16.53 -10.88 -16.92
N ASP A 64 16.27 -10.11 -17.97
CA ASP A 64 17.29 -9.45 -18.78
C ASP A 64 17.80 -8.13 -18.14
N ASN A 65 18.63 -7.37 -18.85
CA ASN A 65 19.16 -6.11 -18.32
C ASN A 65 18.08 -5.03 -18.14
N ALA A 66 17.05 -4.99 -18.99
CA ALA A 66 15.95 -4.03 -18.87
C ALA A 66 15.08 -4.37 -17.64
N ALA A 67 14.67 -5.64 -17.52
CA ALA A 67 13.94 -6.15 -16.35
C ALA A 67 14.72 -5.90 -15.05
N ARG A 68 16.05 -6.10 -15.04
CA ARG A 68 16.89 -5.77 -13.87
C ARG A 68 16.83 -4.30 -13.50
N GLN A 69 16.85 -3.39 -14.48
CA GLN A 69 16.75 -1.96 -14.21
C GLN A 69 15.38 -1.58 -13.65
N ASP A 70 14.31 -2.16 -14.19
CA ASP A 70 12.95 -1.86 -13.74
C ASP A 70 12.68 -2.45 -12.35
N ILE A 71 13.10 -3.69 -12.07
CA ILE A 71 13.07 -4.28 -10.73
C ILE A 71 13.84 -3.41 -9.73
N ARG A 72 15.03 -2.90 -10.11
CA ARG A 72 15.82 -2.00 -9.25
C ARG A 72 15.08 -0.71 -8.94
N LYS A 73 14.42 -0.09 -9.92
CA LYS A 73 13.62 1.13 -9.69
C LYS A 73 12.46 0.86 -8.72
N VAL A 74 11.73 -0.23 -8.93
CA VAL A 74 10.64 -0.64 -8.03
C VAL A 74 11.16 -0.87 -6.61
N PHE A 75 12.27 -1.59 -6.46
CA PHE A 75 12.84 -1.85 -5.14
C PHE A 75 13.39 -0.59 -4.46
N GLN A 76 13.97 0.33 -5.22
CA GLN A 76 14.42 1.63 -4.69
C GLN A 76 13.24 2.46 -4.21
N GLN A 77 12.16 2.53 -4.99
CA GLN A 77 10.94 3.22 -4.59
C GLN A 77 10.34 2.59 -3.33
N PHE A 78 10.20 1.27 -3.33
CA PHE A 78 9.69 0.52 -2.18
C PHE A 78 10.53 0.75 -0.92
N ARG A 79 11.86 0.78 -1.05
CA ARG A 79 12.76 1.05 0.09
C ARG A 79 12.57 2.46 0.66
N LEU A 80 12.27 3.45 -0.16
CA LEU A 80 12.02 4.83 0.29
C LEU A 80 10.70 4.94 1.05
N GLU A 81 9.68 4.17 0.63
CA GLU A 81 8.34 4.17 1.24
C GLU A 81 8.25 3.28 2.47
N LEU A 82 9.01 2.19 2.54
CA LEU A 82 8.87 1.18 3.60
C LEU A 82 9.25 1.73 4.98
N HIS A 83 10.31 2.52 5.07
CA HIS A 83 10.74 3.08 6.36
C HIS A 83 9.65 3.95 7.03
N PRO A 84 9.05 4.96 6.37
CA PRO A 84 7.96 5.72 6.96
C PRO A 84 6.72 4.87 7.26
N VAL A 85 6.42 3.86 6.44
CA VAL A 85 5.27 2.98 6.67
C VAL A 85 5.44 2.15 7.95
N VAL A 86 6.62 1.57 8.16
CA VAL A 86 6.92 0.79 9.39
C VAL A 86 6.89 1.69 10.63
N GLU A 87 7.52 2.87 10.57
CA GLU A 87 7.47 3.84 11.66
C GLU A 87 6.02 4.24 12.01
N TRP A 88 5.15 4.32 10.99
CA TRP A 88 3.75 4.65 11.20
C TRP A 88 3.00 3.49 11.85
N LEU A 89 3.21 2.24 11.42
CA LEU A 89 2.61 1.06 12.05
C LEU A 89 2.99 0.99 13.54
N ASP A 90 4.27 1.17 13.85
CA ASP A 90 4.78 1.20 15.24
C ASP A 90 4.14 2.32 16.06
N MET A 91 3.95 3.50 15.46
CA MET A 91 3.28 4.63 16.12
C MET A 91 1.79 4.34 16.36
N MET A 92 1.10 3.73 15.40
CA MET A 92 -0.32 3.38 15.54
C MET A 92 -0.56 2.32 16.61
N MET A 93 0.30 1.28 16.69
CA MET A 93 0.23 0.30 17.78
C MET A 93 0.37 0.97 19.15
N ALA A 94 1.29 1.94 19.28
CA ALA A 94 1.43 2.73 20.50
C ALA A 94 0.21 3.63 20.79
N CYS A 95 -0.44 4.19 19.76
CA CYS A 95 -1.64 5.01 19.92
C CYS A 95 -2.85 4.18 20.38
N LEU A 96 -3.03 2.98 19.82
CA LEU A 96 -4.20 2.15 20.08
C LEU A 96 -4.15 1.43 21.43
N LYS A 97 -2.99 1.41 22.11
CA LYS A 97 -2.77 0.65 23.37
C LYS A 97 -3.25 -0.80 23.28
N GLN A 98 -3.19 -1.37 22.09
CA GLN A 98 -3.62 -2.74 21.82
C GLN A 98 -2.39 -3.64 21.83
N ASP A 99 -2.47 -4.72 22.60
CA ASP A 99 -1.53 -5.85 22.52
C ASP A 99 -1.72 -6.67 21.23
N THR A 100 -2.69 -6.28 20.38
CA THR A 100 -3.02 -6.91 19.10
C THR A 100 -2.49 -6.11 17.92
N VAL A 101 -1.95 -6.86 16.94
CA VAL A 101 -1.40 -6.31 15.69
C VAL A 101 -2.53 -5.71 14.86
N LEU A 102 -2.26 -4.54 14.28
CA LEU A 102 -3.08 -3.91 13.25
C LEU A 102 -3.40 -4.90 12.13
N SER A 103 -4.69 -5.12 11.87
CA SER A 103 -5.19 -6.11 10.91
C SER A 103 -5.87 -5.44 9.70
N PRO A 104 -5.80 -6.05 8.50
CA PRO A 104 -6.56 -5.58 7.34
C PRO A 104 -8.05 -5.37 7.67
N GLY A 105 -8.59 -4.21 7.32
CA GLY A 105 -9.97 -3.82 7.63
C GLY A 105 -10.20 -3.15 8.99
N ASP A 106 -9.18 -3.03 9.84
CA ASP A 106 -9.28 -2.22 11.06
C ASP A 106 -9.54 -0.75 10.73
N THR A 107 -10.41 -0.14 11.52
CA THR A 107 -10.84 1.25 11.33
C THR A 107 -10.10 2.21 12.25
N LEU A 108 -9.39 3.18 11.68
CA LEU A 108 -8.69 4.23 12.42
C LEU A 108 -9.48 5.55 12.40
N ALA A 109 -9.94 6.00 13.57
CA ALA A 109 -10.65 7.27 13.73
C ALA A 109 -9.67 8.44 13.94
N PHE A 110 -9.71 9.43 13.05
CA PHE A 110 -8.79 10.58 13.08
C PHE A 110 -8.84 11.35 14.41
N SER A 111 -10.04 11.66 14.91
CA SER A 111 -10.23 12.41 16.16
C SER A 111 -9.64 11.68 17.38
N SER A 112 -9.81 10.37 17.44
CA SER A 112 -9.24 9.53 18.49
C SER A 112 -7.71 9.52 18.44
N LEU A 113 -7.13 9.35 17.24
CA LEU A 113 -5.67 9.41 17.07
C LEU A 113 -5.11 10.77 17.47
N LEU A 114 -5.73 11.85 16.99
CA LEU A 114 -5.31 13.22 17.31
C LEU A 114 -5.32 13.46 18.82
N GLN A 115 -6.41 13.11 19.50
CA GLN A 115 -6.53 13.27 20.95
C GLN A 115 -5.45 12.49 21.71
N VAL A 116 -5.14 11.26 21.28
CA VAL A 116 -4.07 10.46 21.93
C VAL A 116 -2.70 11.10 21.74
N ILE A 117 -2.41 11.60 20.53
CA ILE A 117 -1.11 12.21 20.21
C ILE A 117 -0.95 13.56 20.92
N GLU A 118 -1.98 14.40 20.96
CA GLU A 118 -1.96 15.70 21.66
C GLU A 118 -1.70 15.55 23.17
N ASN A 119 -2.14 14.44 23.78
CA ASN A 119 -1.96 14.16 25.20
C ASN A 119 -0.69 13.34 25.50
N ASN A 120 0.18 13.07 24.51
CA ASN A 120 1.39 12.28 24.67
C ASN A 120 2.57 12.88 23.88
N GLN A 121 3.46 13.58 24.59
CA GLN A 121 4.62 14.26 23.98
C GLN A 121 5.51 13.30 23.18
N ALA A 122 5.72 12.06 23.64
CA ALA A 122 6.55 11.10 22.91
C ALA A 122 5.95 10.70 21.55
N LEU A 123 4.61 10.64 21.45
CA LEU A 123 3.91 10.42 20.19
C LEU A 123 3.94 11.67 19.31
N ALA A 124 3.82 12.86 19.89
CA ALA A 124 3.95 14.12 19.15
C ALA A 124 5.35 14.28 18.53
N ASP A 125 6.41 13.92 19.28
CA ASP A 125 7.79 13.94 18.80
C ASP A 125 8.02 12.89 17.70
N ARG A 126 7.44 11.69 17.85
CA ARG A 126 7.44 10.65 16.80
C ARG A 126 6.76 11.13 15.53
N LEU A 127 5.58 11.75 15.63
CA LEU A 127 4.89 12.34 14.49
C LEU A 127 5.74 13.44 13.83
N GLN A 128 6.42 14.27 14.62
CA GLN A 128 7.31 15.30 14.09
C GLN A 128 8.52 14.71 13.34
N ALA A 129 9.05 13.58 13.80
CA ALA A 129 10.17 12.91 13.16
C ALA A 129 9.85 12.46 11.72
N PHE A 130 8.57 12.36 11.32
CA PHE A 130 8.21 12.09 9.92
C PHE A 130 8.66 13.18 8.96
N ALA A 131 8.88 14.42 9.42
CA ALA A 131 9.38 15.50 8.57
C ALA A 131 10.78 15.19 7.98
N LYS A 132 11.52 14.21 8.51
CA LYS A 132 12.78 13.71 7.91
C LYS A 132 12.56 13.05 6.54
N PHE A 133 11.34 12.57 6.27
CA PHE A 133 10.96 11.95 5.02
C PHE A 133 10.42 12.99 4.05
N LYS A 134 10.97 12.99 2.83
CA LYS A 134 10.69 14.01 1.80
C LYS A 134 9.20 14.23 1.52
N ASP A 135 8.39 13.16 1.47
CA ASP A 135 6.96 13.27 1.14
C ASP A 135 6.07 13.73 2.32
N PHE A 136 6.65 13.84 3.52
CA PHE A 136 5.97 14.22 4.76
C PHE A 136 6.37 15.61 5.26
N THR A 137 7.31 16.29 4.59
CA THR A 137 7.63 17.69 4.89
C THR A 137 6.39 18.56 4.69
N SER A 138 6.09 19.41 5.67
CA SER A 138 4.99 20.37 5.63
C SER A 138 5.43 21.70 6.22
N ASN A 139 4.82 22.80 5.77
CA ASN A 139 4.97 24.12 6.39
C ASN A 139 4.07 24.29 7.62
N GLU A 140 3.23 23.29 7.91
CA GLU A 140 2.30 23.29 9.03
C GLU A 140 2.92 22.62 10.26
N ASP A 141 3.03 23.38 11.35
CA ASP A 141 3.68 22.93 12.59
C ASP A 141 2.71 22.39 13.65
N SER A 142 1.40 22.39 13.35
CA SER A 142 0.41 21.83 14.26
C SER A 142 0.45 20.29 14.25
N ILE A 143 0.20 19.67 15.41
CA ILE A 143 0.08 18.20 15.52
C ILE A 143 -0.99 17.68 14.55
N LYS A 144 -2.12 18.39 14.48
CA LYS A 144 -3.22 18.09 13.55
C LYS A 144 -2.76 18.08 12.10
N GLY A 145 -2.09 19.15 11.64
CA GLY A 145 -1.63 19.28 10.26
C GLY A 145 -0.61 18.21 9.87
N ARG A 146 0.30 17.87 10.79
CA ARG A 146 1.26 16.78 10.59
C ARG A 146 0.57 15.42 10.49
N LEU A 147 -0.47 15.17 11.29
CA LEU A 147 -1.25 13.94 11.23
C LEU A 147 -2.06 13.86 9.92
N GLU A 148 -2.71 14.95 9.49
CA GLU A 148 -3.42 15.00 8.20
C GLU A 148 -2.47 14.77 7.02
N LYS A 149 -1.27 15.36 7.07
CA LYS A 149 -0.22 15.15 6.06
C LYS A 149 0.24 13.70 6.02
N LEU A 150 0.49 13.08 7.18
CA LEU A 150 0.87 11.67 7.29
C LEU A 150 -0.17 10.76 6.63
N LEU A 151 -1.43 10.89 7.04
CA LEU A 151 -2.49 10.00 6.59
C LEU A 151 -2.85 10.21 5.11
N SER A 152 -2.85 11.47 4.63
CA SER A 152 -3.08 11.76 3.21
C SER A 152 -1.94 11.23 2.31
N THR A 153 -0.68 11.29 2.76
CA THR A 153 0.44 10.69 2.02
C THR A 153 0.31 9.16 1.98
N LEU A 154 -0.03 8.51 3.10
CA LEU A 154 -0.26 7.06 3.15
C LEU A 154 -1.46 6.62 2.28
N GLN A 155 -2.52 7.43 2.23
CA GLN A 155 -3.64 7.22 1.32
C GLN A 155 -3.20 7.35 -0.15
N LYS A 156 -2.39 8.36 -0.49
CA LYS A 156 -1.85 8.55 -1.85
C LYS A 156 -0.98 7.37 -2.28
N TRP A 157 -0.21 6.82 -1.36
CA TRP A 157 0.58 5.60 -1.58
C TRP A 157 -0.27 4.32 -1.57
N GLY A 158 -1.56 4.44 -1.29
CA GLY A 158 -2.51 3.34 -1.36
C GLY A 158 -2.51 2.43 -0.15
N TYR A 159 -1.84 2.78 0.96
CA TYR A 159 -1.83 1.98 2.19
C TYR A 159 -3.14 2.06 2.99
N LEU A 160 -3.89 3.15 2.79
CA LEU A 160 -5.15 3.42 3.46
C LEU A 160 -6.27 3.73 2.43
N PRO A 161 -7.31 2.90 2.27
CA PRO A 161 -8.55 3.27 1.60
C PRO A 161 -9.43 4.11 2.54
N GLY A 162 -10.01 5.22 2.05
CA GLY A 162 -10.93 6.09 2.81
C GLY A 162 -10.60 7.58 2.69
N GLN A 163 -11.51 8.47 3.13
CA GLN A 163 -11.24 9.91 3.22
C GLN A 163 -10.57 10.27 4.56
N PRO A 164 -9.64 11.26 4.59
CA PRO A 164 -8.78 11.53 5.74
C PRO A 164 -9.49 11.88 7.06
N HIS A 165 -10.78 12.19 7.01
CA HIS A 165 -11.55 12.76 8.12
C HIS A 165 -12.60 11.81 8.71
N ILE A 166 -12.62 10.52 8.31
CA ILE A 166 -13.70 9.60 8.71
C ILE A 166 -13.12 8.31 9.29
N ASN A 167 -12.59 7.41 8.46
CA ASN A 167 -12.11 6.07 8.84
C ASN A 167 -11.12 5.57 7.78
N PHE A 168 -10.05 4.90 8.18
CA PHE A 168 -9.10 4.24 7.27
C PHE A 168 -9.13 2.74 7.46
N ASN A 169 -9.10 1.97 6.35
CA ASN A 169 -8.87 0.53 6.38
C ASN A 169 -7.39 0.21 6.11
N LEU A 170 -6.84 -0.86 6.65
CA LEU A 170 -5.50 -1.33 6.26
C LEU A 170 -5.57 -2.22 5.02
N LYS A 171 -4.70 -1.97 4.02
CA LYS A 171 -4.58 -2.86 2.85
C LYS A 171 -3.77 -4.13 3.17
N THR A 172 -4.18 -5.24 2.57
CA THR A 172 -3.47 -6.53 2.61
C THR A 172 -2.05 -6.46 2.05
N SER A 173 -1.76 -5.50 1.15
CA SER A 173 -0.42 -5.30 0.56
C SER A 173 0.65 -4.80 1.55
N LEU A 174 0.27 -4.40 2.76
CA LEU A 174 1.22 -4.14 3.86
C LEU A 174 1.78 -5.42 4.49
N PHE A 175 1.09 -6.55 4.33
CA PHE A 175 1.30 -7.78 5.09
C PHE A 175 1.58 -9.00 4.19
N LEU A 176 1.78 -8.78 2.89
CA LEU A 176 2.23 -9.77 1.91
C LEU A 176 3.73 -9.59 1.64
#